data_AF-A0A6A3HC88-F1
#
_entry.id   AF-A0A6A3HC88-F1
#
_cell.length_a   1.000
_cell.length_b   1.000
_cell.length_c   1.000
_cell.angle_alpha   90.00
_cell.angle_beta   90.00
_cell.angle_gamma   90.00
#
_symmetry.space_group_name_H-M   'P 1'
#
loop_
_entity.id
_entity.type
_entity.pdbx_description
1 polymer ?
#
loop_
_entity_poly.entity_id
_entity_poly.type
_entity_poly.pdbx_seq_one_letter_code
_entity_poly.pdbx_strand_id
1 'polypeptide(L)'
;MQQLTKIDKRFLSKLSRISTLRKTVSQYSLGTLDTLTERFVHTLKVREAMGVMPCVKQIGMLASAFLNYLYMAYGGLENDTPPARKPSWCSTVAPTASVRRWSSGVSSVRTVRELGKPVIAINYNCDTVSTDYDENDRLHFEGLSLERVLAITPRA
;
A
#
# COMPACT_ATOMS: atom_id res chain seq x y z
N MET A 1 1.84 -19.34 -26.73
CA MET A 1 1.48 -18.91 -25.36
C MET A 1 -0.03 -18.88 -25.15
N GLN A 2 -0.81 -18.03 -25.83
CA GLN A 2 -2.28 -17.98 -25.64
C GLN A 2 -2.98 -19.34 -25.82
N GLN A 3 -2.67 -20.08 -26.89
CA GLN A 3 -3.30 -21.39 -27.14
C GLN A 3 -2.95 -22.44 -26.05
N LEU A 4 -1.84 -22.25 -25.33
CA LEU A 4 -1.39 -23.16 -24.27
C LEU A 4 -1.96 -22.77 -22.90
N THR A 5 -2.02 -21.46 -22.60
CA THR A 5 -2.43 -20.96 -21.27
C THR A 5 -3.90 -20.57 -21.19
N LYS A 6 -4.58 -20.43 -22.33
CA LYS A 6 -5.94 -19.88 -22.45
C LYS A 6 -6.09 -18.45 -21.89
N ILE A 7 -4.99 -17.73 -21.61
CA ILE A 7 -5.00 -16.34 -21.14
C ILE A 7 -5.19 -15.39 -22.33
N ASP A 8 -6.06 -14.38 -22.18
CA ASP A 8 -6.32 -13.38 -23.23
C ASP A 8 -5.06 -12.59 -23.65
N LYS A 9 -4.98 -12.25 -24.95
CA LYS A 9 -3.83 -11.54 -25.54
C LYS A 9 -3.54 -10.20 -24.86
N ARG A 10 -4.54 -9.50 -24.33
CA ARG A 10 -4.36 -8.22 -23.64
C ARG A 10 -3.51 -8.37 -22.38
N PHE A 11 -3.72 -9.44 -21.61
CA PHE A 11 -2.89 -9.72 -20.44
C PHE A 11 -1.48 -10.16 -20.84
N LEU A 12 -1.36 -10.99 -21.87
CA LEU A 12 -0.05 -11.41 -22.39
C LEU A 12 0.79 -10.22 -22.89
N SER A 13 0.16 -9.25 -23.54
CA SER A 13 0.82 -8.00 -23.97
C SER A 13 1.32 -7.19 -22.78
N LYS A 14 0.52 -7.03 -21.71
CA LYS A 14 0.95 -6.35 -20.48
C LYS A 14 2.13 -7.07 -19.81
N LEU A 15 2.07 -8.40 -19.72
CA LEU A 15 3.17 -9.21 -19.16
C LEU A 15 4.45 -9.07 -19.98
N SER A 16 4.33 -9.07 -21.31
CA SER A 16 5.47 -8.84 -22.21
C SER A 16 6.10 -7.46 -21.98
N ARG A 17 5.29 -6.40 -21.85
CA ARG A 17 5.78 -5.04 -21.54
C ARG A 17 6.53 -4.99 -20.21
N ILE A 18 5.98 -5.63 -19.16
CA ILE A 18 6.64 -5.71 -17.84
C ILE A 18 7.97 -6.47 -17.94
N SER A 19 8.01 -7.57 -18.71
CA SER A 19 9.24 -8.34 -18.93
C SER A 19 10.32 -7.52 -19.65
N THR A 20 9.95 -6.79 -20.71
CA THR A 20 10.87 -5.90 -21.42
C THR A 20 11.39 -4.80 -20.50
N LEU A 21 10.49 -4.14 -19.76
CA LEU A 21 10.87 -3.11 -18.79
C LEU A 21 11.85 -3.66 -17.75
N ARG A 22 11.60 -4.87 -17.21
CA ARG A 22 12.50 -5.51 -16.25
C ARG A 22 13.90 -5.72 -16.84
N LYS A 23 14.01 -6.18 -18.10
CA LYS A 23 15.30 -6.34 -18.78
C LYS A 23 16.03 -5.01 -18.94
N THR A 24 15.31 -3.96 -19.34
CA THR A 24 15.86 -2.60 -19.45
C THR A 24 16.32 -2.08 -18.09
N VAL A 25 15.51 -2.22 -17.04
CA VAL A 25 15.88 -1.78 -15.68
C VAL A 25 17.08 -2.56 -15.14
N SER A 26 17.18 -3.86 -15.41
CA SER A 26 18.35 -4.67 -15.00
C SER A 26 19.67 -4.25 -15.65
N GLN A 27 19.64 -3.50 -16.75
CA GLN A 27 20.85 -2.91 -17.35
C GLN A 27 21.37 -1.72 -16.53
N TYR A 28 20.50 -1.07 -15.76
CA TYR A 28 20.86 0.01 -14.84
C TYR A 28 21.16 -0.59 -13.47
N SER A 29 22.45 -0.74 -13.16
CA SER A 29 22.92 -1.10 -11.82
C SER A 29 23.00 0.15 -10.94
N LEU A 30 22.31 0.15 -9.80
CA LEU A 30 22.58 1.09 -8.72
C LEU A 30 23.89 0.64 -8.04
N GLY A 31 25.01 1.27 -8.41
CA GLY A 31 26.34 0.98 -7.86
C GLY A 31 26.45 1.16 -6.34
N THR A 32 27.46 0.50 -5.78
CA THR A 32 28.21 0.79 -4.53
C THR A 32 27.43 1.26 -3.32
N LEU A 33 26.29 0.65 -3.01
CA LEU A 33 25.64 0.79 -1.70
C LEU A 33 25.62 -0.59 -1.04
N ASP A 34 26.25 -0.70 0.13
CA ASP A 34 26.58 -1.98 0.74
C ASP A 34 25.35 -2.66 1.35
N THR A 35 24.32 -1.89 1.77
CA THR A 35 23.13 -2.44 2.40
C THR A 35 21.83 -2.23 1.60
N LEU A 36 20.85 -3.12 1.80
CA LEU A 36 19.50 -2.99 1.22
C LEU A 36 18.79 -1.73 1.73
N THR A 37 19.05 -1.34 2.98
CA THR A 37 18.46 -0.16 3.63
C THR A 37 18.94 1.14 3.01
N GLU A 38 20.24 1.28 2.76
CA GLU A 38 20.81 2.48 2.13
C GLU A 38 20.32 2.66 0.70
N ARG A 39 20.27 1.57 -0.08
CA ARG A 39 19.69 1.58 -1.44
C ARG A 39 18.24 2.05 -1.41
N PHE A 40 17.46 1.56 -0.45
CA PHE A 40 16.07 1.92 -0.30
C PHE A 40 15.88 3.40 0.07
N VAL A 41 16.61 3.89 1.08
CA VAL A 41 16.56 5.30 1.50
C VAL A 41 17.04 6.22 0.38
N HIS A 42 18.11 5.86 -0.33
CA HIS A 42 18.61 6.62 -1.47
C HIS A 42 17.56 6.69 -2.59
N THR A 43 16.96 5.56 -2.94
CA THR A 43 15.90 5.50 -3.97
C THR A 43 14.71 6.39 -3.58
N LEU A 44 14.29 6.37 -2.32
CA LEU A 44 13.22 7.25 -1.84
C LEU A 44 13.59 8.73 -1.99
N LYS A 45 14.80 9.13 -1.60
CA LYS A 45 15.26 10.52 -1.72
C LYS A 45 15.32 11.00 -3.17
N VAL A 46 15.81 10.15 -4.08
CA VAL A 46 15.87 10.45 -5.51
C VAL A 46 14.46 10.65 -6.07
N ARG A 47 13.51 9.76 -5.71
CA ARG A 47 12.12 9.87 -6.14
C ARG A 47 11.44 11.12 -5.60
N GLU A 48 11.68 11.45 -4.33
CA GLU A 48 11.18 12.66 -3.70
C GLU A 48 11.71 13.92 -4.40
N ALA A 49 13.00 13.97 -4.73
CA ALA A 49 13.61 15.06 -5.49
C ALA A 49 13.05 15.19 -6.93
N MET A 50 12.62 14.08 -7.53
CA MET A 50 11.97 14.05 -8.85
C MET A 50 10.45 14.26 -8.80
N GLY A 51 9.86 14.41 -7.60
CA GLY A 51 8.40 14.50 -7.43
C GLY A 51 7.65 13.21 -7.76
N VAL A 52 8.33 12.05 -7.84
CA VAL A 52 7.74 10.75 -8.17
C VAL A 52 7.28 10.06 -6.89
N MET A 53 6.18 10.55 -6.33
CA MET A 53 5.57 10.01 -5.11
C MET A 53 4.19 9.40 -5.41
N PRO A 54 3.78 8.34 -4.68
CA PRO A 54 2.46 7.78 -4.86
C PRO A 54 1.38 8.73 -4.29
N CYS A 55 0.23 8.78 -4.93
CA CYS A 55 -0.94 9.51 -4.45
C CYS A 55 -1.92 8.58 -3.72
N VAL A 56 -2.51 9.04 -2.62
CA VAL A 56 -3.59 8.36 -1.90
C VAL A 56 -4.90 8.58 -2.64
N LYS A 57 -5.55 7.49 -3.01
CA LYS A 57 -6.81 7.44 -3.74
C LYS A 57 -7.89 6.72 -2.94
N GLN A 58 -9.13 7.18 -3.05
CA GLN A 58 -10.27 6.59 -2.35
C GLN A 58 -10.98 5.57 -3.24
N ILE A 59 -11.38 4.43 -2.66
CA ILE A 59 -12.19 3.42 -3.32
C ILE A 59 -13.66 3.71 -2.98
N GLY A 60 -14.44 4.17 -3.95
CA GLY A 60 -15.88 4.40 -3.80
C GLY A 60 -16.66 3.73 -4.94
N MET A 61 -17.78 3.08 -4.60
CA MET A 61 -18.70 2.52 -5.61
C MET A 61 -19.65 3.58 -6.20
N LEU A 62 -19.90 4.65 -5.46
CA LEU A 62 -20.61 5.88 -5.85
C LEU A 62 -19.91 7.02 -5.09
N ALA A 63 -20.03 8.27 -5.55
CA ALA A 63 -19.38 9.47 -5.02
C ALA A 63 -19.77 9.86 -3.57
N SER A 64 -19.90 8.89 -2.68
CA SER A 64 -20.04 9.05 -1.23
C SER A 64 -18.68 9.40 -0.64
N ALA A 65 -18.57 10.66 -0.22
CA ALA A 65 -17.37 11.29 0.33
C ALA A 65 -16.92 10.75 1.70
N PHE A 66 -17.45 9.61 2.16
CA PHE A 66 -17.33 9.17 3.56
C PHE A 66 -16.72 7.78 3.74
N LEU A 67 -16.23 7.15 2.68
CA LEU A 67 -15.55 5.86 2.79
C LEU A 67 -14.06 6.06 3.09
N ASN A 68 -13.63 5.61 4.26
CA ASN A 68 -12.24 5.65 4.70
C ASN A 68 -11.38 4.53 4.07
N TYR A 69 -11.74 4.08 2.87
CA TYR A 69 -11.12 2.96 2.16
C TYR A 69 -10.21 3.48 1.05
N LEU A 70 -8.90 3.26 1.21
CA LEU A 70 -7.85 3.98 0.50
C LEU A 70 -6.86 3.01 -0.17
N TYR A 71 -6.23 3.44 -1.26
CA TYR A 71 -5.08 2.78 -1.89
C TYR A 71 -4.12 3.84 -2.41
N MET A 72 -2.93 3.43 -2.84
CA MET A 72 -1.88 4.32 -3.35
C MET A 72 -1.49 3.98 -4.79
N ALA A 73 -1.49 4.99 -5.64
CA ALA A 73 -1.17 4.86 -7.05
C ALA A 73 -0.15 5.91 -7.52
N TYR A 74 0.81 5.48 -8.34
CA TYR A 74 1.76 6.38 -9.01
C TYR A 74 1.19 7.10 -10.24
N GLY A 75 -0.01 6.70 -10.69
CA GLY A 75 -0.70 7.34 -11.82
C GLY A 75 -1.66 8.47 -11.41
N GLY A 76 -1.62 8.92 -10.15
CA GLY A 76 -2.43 10.02 -9.66
C GLY A 76 -1.74 11.37 -9.85
N LEU A 77 -2.54 12.45 -9.92
CA LEU A 77 -2.03 13.83 -9.90
C LEU A 77 -2.06 14.45 -8.51
N GLU A 78 -3.04 14.07 -7.69
CA GLU A 78 -3.26 14.61 -6.34
C GLU A 78 -3.83 13.53 -5.40
N ASN A 79 -3.83 13.82 -4.09
CA ASN A 79 -4.43 12.95 -3.09
C ASN A 79 -5.92 13.24 -2.95
N ASP A 80 -6.75 12.20 -2.91
CA ASP A 80 -8.20 12.35 -2.72
C ASP A 80 -8.57 12.69 -1.26
N THR A 81 -7.65 12.43 -0.33
CA THR A 81 -7.84 12.70 1.10
C THR A 81 -6.65 13.47 1.67
N PRO A 82 -6.86 14.33 2.69
CA PRO A 82 -5.76 15.00 3.37
C PRO A 82 -4.86 13.96 4.07
N PRO A 83 -3.59 14.29 4.36
CA PRO A 83 -2.70 13.41 5.11
C PRO A 83 -3.33 12.96 6.43
N ALA A 84 -3.03 11.74 6.86
CA ALA A 84 -3.52 11.27 8.14
C ALA A 84 -2.93 12.10 9.29
N ARG A 85 -3.74 12.42 10.29
CA ARG A 85 -3.23 12.95 11.58
C ARG A 85 -2.28 11.91 12.17
N LYS A 86 -1.23 12.35 12.88
CA LYS A 86 -0.22 11.46 13.51
C LYS A 86 -0.93 10.29 14.21
N PRO A 87 -0.91 9.08 13.63
CA PRO A 87 -1.66 7.97 14.19
C PRO A 87 -0.97 7.50 15.44
N SER A 88 -1.74 7.22 16.48
CA SER A 88 -1.20 6.60 17.70
C SER A 88 -0.88 5.12 17.50
N TRP A 89 -1.42 4.51 16.45
CA TRP A 89 -1.27 3.09 16.17
C TRP A 89 -1.41 2.80 14.67
N CYS A 90 -0.52 1.96 14.15
CA CYS A 90 -0.62 1.38 12.82
C CYS A 90 -0.68 -0.14 12.97
N SER A 91 -1.81 -0.75 12.59
CA SER A 91 -1.95 -2.21 12.59
C SER A 91 -1.68 -2.76 11.20
N THR A 92 -0.65 -3.60 11.08
CA THR A 92 -0.34 -4.32 9.84
C THR A 92 -0.78 -5.77 9.96
N VAL A 93 -1.66 -6.21 9.07
CA VAL A 93 -2.09 -7.61 9.01
C VAL A 93 -1.69 -8.20 7.66
N ALA A 94 -0.82 -9.20 7.68
CA ALA A 94 -0.36 -9.91 6.48
C ALA A 94 -1.37 -11.00 6.07
N PRO A 95 -1.50 -11.34 4.77
CA PRO A 95 -2.43 -12.36 4.25
C PRO A 95 -2.14 -13.77 4.74
N THR A 96 -0.90 -14.08 5.11
CA THR A 96 -0.52 -15.40 5.68
C THR A 96 -0.71 -15.47 7.19
N ALA A 97 -1.20 -14.40 7.82
CA ALA A 97 -1.45 -14.40 9.26
C ALA A 97 -2.65 -15.30 9.59
N SER A 98 -2.51 -16.11 10.64
CA SER A 98 -3.60 -16.96 11.12
C SER A 98 -4.78 -16.12 11.63
N VAL A 99 -5.97 -16.72 11.66
CA VAL A 99 -7.21 -16.11 12.21
C VAL A 99 -6.98 -15.51 13.61
N ARG A 100 -6.11 -16.12 14.43
CA ARG A 100 -5.74 -15.60 15.75
C ARG A 100 -5.03 -14.23 15.68
N ARG A 101 -4.14 -14.04 14.71
CA ARG A 101 -3.42 -12.77 14.52
C ARG A 101 -4.32 -11.69 13.94
N TRP A 102 -5.37 -12.07 13.20
CA TRP A 102 -6.43 -11.15 12.77
C TRP A 102 -7.31 -10.72 13.93
N SER A 103 -7.73 -11.67 14.77
CA SER A 103 -8.53 -11.39 15.98
C SER A 103 -7.78 -10.46 16.94
N SER A 104 -6.48 -10.66 17.17
CA SER A 104 -5.68 -9.73 18.00
C SER A 104 -5.56 -8.33 17.38
N GLY A 105 -5.51 -8.25 16.04
CA GLY A 105 -5.49 -6.98 15.32
C GLY A 105 -6.79 -6.19 15.51
N VAL A 106 -7.95 -6.86 15.38
CA VAL A 106 -9.27 -6.27 15.60
C VAL A 106 -9.43 -5.80 17.05
N SER A 107 -9.06 -6.64 18.04
CA SER A 107 -9.11 -6.25 19.45
C SER A 107 -8.23 -5.02 19.74
N SER A 108 -7.03 -4.97 19.15
CA SER A 108 -6.13 -3.81 19.32
C SER A 108 -6.70 -2.53 18.71
N VAL A 109 -7.28 -2.61 17.52
CA VAL A 109 -7.96 -1.47 16.86
C VAL A 109 -9.09 -0.95 17.74
N ARG A 110 -9.93 -1.84 18.28
CA ARG A 110 -11.04 -1.48 19.17
C ARG A 110 -10.55 -0.81 20.44
N THR A 111 -9.53 -1.35 21.12
CA THR A 111 -8.97 -0.74 22.33
C THR A 111 -8.37 0.64 22.06
N VAL A 112 -7.66 0.84 20.93
CA VAL A 112 -7.11 2.17 20.60
C VAL A 112 -8.22 3.19 20.30
N ARG A 113 -9.31 2.73 19.68
CA ARG A 113 -10.50 3.55 19.42
C ARG A 113 -11.26 3.91 20.70
N GLU A 114 -11.38 2.96 21.65
CA GLU A 114 -11.92 3.21 23.00
C GLU A 114 -11.10 4.26 23.76
N LEU A 115 -9.79 4.33 23.53
CA LEU A 115 -8.91 5.38 24.05
C LEU A 115 -9.04 6.73 23.32
N GLY A 116 -9.98 6.85 22.37
CA GLY A 116 -10.26 8.07 21.62
C GLY A 116 -9.16 8.46 20.62
N LYS A 117 -8.31 7.51 20.22
CA LYS A 117 -7.18 7.79 19.32
C LYS A 117 -7.44 7.29 17.89
N PRO A 118 -6.99 8.03 16.86
CA PRO A 118 -7.24 7.66 15.48
C PRO A 118 -6.44 6.41 15.07
N VAL A 119 -7.10 5.50 14.36
CA VAL A 119 -6.52 4.22 13.93
C VAL A 119 -6.36 4.16 12.41
N ILE A 120 -5.15 3.82 11.96
CA ILE A 120 -4.85 3.52 10.56
C ILE A 120 -4.53 2.03 10.42
N ALA A 121 -5.32 1.33 9.61
CA ALA A 121 -5.09 -0.06 9.26
C ALA A 121 -4.44 -0.17 7.87
N ILE A 122 -3.44 -1.05 7.76
CA ILE A 122 -2.82 -1.41 6.47
C ILE A 122 -2.97 -2.91 6.28
N ASN A 123 -3.70 -3.30 5.24
CA ASN A 123 -3.97 -4.70 4.93
C ASN A 123 -4.12 -4.86 3.43
N TYR A 124 -3.90 -6.04 2.88
CA TYR A 124 -4.14 -6.34 1.47
C TYR A 124 -4.78 -7.72 1.25
N ASN A 125 -5.28 -8.33 2.32
CA ASN A 125 -6.07 -9.54 2.24
C ASN A 125 -7.56 -9.19 2.14
N CYS A 126 -8.22 -9.63 1.06
CA CYS A 126 -9.65 -9.40 0.83
C CYS A 126 -10.56 -10.27 1.71
N ASP A 127 -10.04 -11.33 2.32
CA ASP A 127 -10.83 -12.34 3.03
C ASP A 127 -10.90 -12.10 4.55
N THR A 128 -10.65 -10.88 5.02
CA THR A 128 -10.54 -10.58 6.47
C THR A 128 -11.64 -9.66 6.97
N VAL A 129 -12.15 -9.92 8.18
CA VAL A 129 -13.05 -8.99 8.89
C VAL A 129 -12.34 -7.68 9.27
N SER A 130 -11.00 -7.69 9.35
CA SER A 130 -10.19 -6.47 9.56
C SER A 130 -10.18 -5.49 8.38
N THR A 131 -10.77 -5.84 7.24
CA THR A 131 -11.02 -4.90 6.12
C THR A 131 -12.40 -4.25 6.16
N ASP A 132 -13.19 -4.47 7.22
CA ASP A 132 -14.41 -3.68 7.42
C ASP A 132 -14.03 -2.22 7.73
N TYR A 133 -14.43 -1.34 6.80
CA TYR A 133 -14.12 0.09 6.84
C TYR A 133 -14.79 0.81 8.03
N ASP A 134 -15.84 0.22 8.62
CA ASP A 134 -16.55 0.77 9.78
C ASP A 134 -15.71 0.75 11.08
N GLU A 135 -14.76 -0.20 11.17
CA GLU A 135 -13.95 -0.40 12.37
C GLU A 135 -12.74 0.56 12.44
N ASN A 136 -12.36 1.21 11.33
CA ASN A 136 -11.13 1.99 11.20
C ASN A 136 -11.38 3.44 10.75
N ASP A 137 -10.63 4.40 11.28
CA ASP A 137 -10.68 5.78 10.78
C ASP A 137 -10.06 5.91 9.39
N ARG A 138 -9.08 5.06 9.06
CA ARG A 138 -8.49 4.91 7.72
C ARG A 138 -8.05 3.48 7.48
N LEU A 139 -8.44 2.92 6.34
CA LEU A 139 -8.04 1.60 5.89
C LEU A 139 -7.32 1.70 4.54
N HIS A 140 -6.03 1.40 4.53
CA HIS A 140 -5.22 1.33 3.31
C HIS A 140 -5.14 -0.11 2.81
N PHE A 141 -5.69 -0.37 1.62
CA PHE A 141 -5.58 -1.63 0.93
C PHE A 141 -4.24 -1.72 0.17
N GLU A 142 -3.16 -2.06 0.88
CA GLU A 142 -1.78 -1.93 0.39
C GLU A 142 -0.88 -3.08 0.82
N GLY A 143 0.06 -3.43 -0.06
CA GLY A 143 1.07 -4.44 0.23
C GLY A 143 2.03 -4.01 1.34
N LEU A 144 2.36 -4.93 2.25
CA LEU A 144 3.26 -4.68 3.38
C LEU A 144 4.74 -4.61 2.94
N SER A 145 5.10 -3.50 2.31
CA SER A 145 6.49 -3.13 2.02
C SER A 145 6.88 -1.90 2.84
N LEU A 146 8.18 -1.79 3.16
CA LEU A 146 8.72 -0.64 3.89
C LEU A 146 8.38 0.69 3.19
N GLU A 147 8.40 0.71 1.85
CA GLU A 147 7.99 1.87 1.03
C GLU A 147 6.58 2.33 1.35
N ARG A 148 5.64 1.39 1.33
CA ARG A 148 4.23 1.68 1.46
C ARG A 148 3.87 2.09 2.88
N VAL A 149 4.45 1.42 3.87
CA VAL A 149 4.28 1.79 5.28
C VAL A 149 4.81 3.20 5.53
N LEU A 150 6.02 3.53 5.07
CA LEU A 150 6.60 4.88 5.24
C LEU A 150 5.89 5.98 4.45
N ALA A 151 5.20 5.63 3.35
CA ALA A 151 4.39 6.58 2.61
C ALA A 151 3.06 6.89 3.32
N ILE A 152 2.49 5.90 4.03
CA ILE A 152 1.24 6.05 4.79
C ILE A 152 1.49 6.70 6.15
N THR A 153 2.59 6.35 6.83
CA THR A 153 2.90 6.90 8.15
C THR A 153 3.49 8.31 8.01
N PRO A 154 2.90 9.33 8.64
CA PRO A 154 3.44 10.68 8.59
C PRO A 154 4.83 10.73 9.21
N ARG A 155 5.78 11.37 8.51
CA ARG A 155 7.13 11.63 9.03
C ARG A 155 7.03 12.67 10.16
N ALA A 156 7.73 12.43 11.26
CA ALA A 156 7.60 13.19 12.50
C ALA A 156 8.10 14.63 12.39
#